data_AF-A0A9C7QDX8-F1
#
_entry.id   AF-A0A9C7QDX8-F1
#
_cell.length_a   1.000
_cell.length_b   1.000
_cell.length_c   1.000
_cell.angle_alpha   90.00
_cell.angle_beta   90.00
_cell.angle_gamma   90.00
#
_symmetry.space_group_name_H-M   'P 1'
#
loop_
_entity.id
_entity.type
_entity.pdbx_description
1 polymer ?
#
loop_
_entity_poly.entity_id
_entity_poly.type
_entity_poly.pdbx_seq_one_letter_code
_entity_poly.pdbx_strand_id
1 'polypeptide(L)'
;NCIMPLRESYADRIFTTSVVSYPGVTHIGADKDFTPVINKALECGGYDSDKEMTGMNGGHKVITGFAHDAVLSRAEKIISLIKAGKIRHIFLIGGCDGASPSRSYYSDFARLTPRDTLILTLACGKYRLNDMDLGDIDGIPRILDMGQCNDSYSAIRVAVALAEAFGCGVNDLPLTLVLSWYEQKAVCILLSLLSLGIKNIILGPTIPAFISPAVLEVLQKEFQLRAATTPEDDLKKILG
;
A
#
# COMPACT_ATOMS: atom_id res chain seq x y z
N ASN A 1 11.62 -6.38 9.70
CA ASN A 1 10.76 -7.49 9.18
C ASN A 1 10.48 -7.23 7.71
N CYS A 2 10.16 -8.22 6.87
CA CYS A 2 9.83 -9.62 7.12
C CYS A 2 10.94 -10.53 6.56
N ILE A 3 11.51 -11.38 7.41
CA ILE A 3 12.44 -12.43 6.99
C ILE A 3 11.67 -13.75 7.00
N MET A 4 11.72 -14.48 5.89
CA MET A 4 11.12 -15.81 5.78
C MET A 4 12.16 -16.87 6.15
N PRO A 5 11.76 -18.11 6.49
CA PRO A 5 12.70 -19.22 6.60
C PRO A 5 13.59 -19.31 5.36
N LEU A 6 14.91 -19.32 5.60
CA LEU A 6 15.89 -19.23 4.53
C LEU A 6 15.98 -20.55 3.76
N ARG A 7 16.17 -20.46 2.44
CA ARG A 7 16.56 -21.62 1.63
C ARG A 7 18.07 -21.74 1.62
N GLU A 8 18.57 -22.98 1.60
CA GLU A 8 20.00 -23.27 1.54
C GLU A 8 20.70 -22.56 0.37
N SER A 9 20.02 -22.39 -0.77
CA SER A 9 20.56 -21.74 -1.97
C SER A 9 20.92 -20.26 -1.84
N TYR A 10 20.55 -19.61 -0.73
CA TYR A 10 20.92 -18.21 -0.48
C TYR A 10 21.23 -17.89 0.98
N ALA A 11 21.20 -18.87 1.88
CA ALA A 11 21.33 -18.64 3.32
C ALA A 11 22.70 -18.03 3.70
N ASP A 12 23.75 -18.32 2.94
CA ASP A 12 25.13 -17.86 3.16
C ASP A 12 25.36 -16.36 2.88
N ARG A 13 24.40 -15.71 2.23
CA ARG A 13 24.46 -14.30 1.80
C ARG A 13 23.28 -13.46 2.29
N ILE A 14 22.64 -13.92 3.36
CA ILE A 14 21.70 -13.11 4.14
C ILE A 14 22.46 -12.50 5.31
N PHE A 15 22.11 -11.27 5.65
CA PHE A 15 22.66 -10.54 6.78
C PHE A 15 21.51 -9.94 7.58
N THR A 16 21.65 -9.89 8.90
CA THR A 16 20.69 -9.21 9.78
C THR A 16 21.33 -8.00 10.42
N THR A 17 20.53 -7.05 10.92
CA THR A 17 21.01 -5.89 11.67
C THR A 17 19.90 -5.35 12.56
N SER A 18 20.25 -4.54 13.56
CA SER A 18 19.30 -3.95 14.51
C SER A 18 18.44 -5.03 15.19
N VAL A 19 17.12 -4.88 15.22
CA VAL A 19 16.20 -5.81 15.89
C VAL A 19 15.95 -7.11 15.11
N VAL A 20 16.45 -7.24 13.87
CA VAL A 20 16.28 -8.45 13.07
C VAL A 20 17.37 -9.45 13.43
N SER A 21 16.99 -10.71 13.62
CA SER A 21 17.92 -11.82 13.88
C SER A 21 17.37 -13.12 13.28
N TYR A 22 18.28 -14.02 12.88
CA TYR A 22 17.95 -15.36 12.39
C TYR A 22 19.11 -16.32 12.75
N PRO A 23 18.85 -17.53 13.26
CA PRO A 23 19.91 -18.45 13.67
C PRO A 23 20.91 -18.77 12.55
N GLY A 24 22.21 -18.71 12.88
CA GLY A 24 23.29 -19.02 11.93
C GLY A 24 23.55 -17.94 10.87
N VAL A 25 22.87 -16.81 10.93
CA VAL A 25 23.06 -15.70 9.98
C VAL A 25 23.96 -14.62 10.59
N THR A 26 24.90 -14.11 9.79
CA THR A 26 25.78 -13.00 10.18
C THR A 26 24.97 -11.77 10.58
N HIS A 27 25.22 -11.26 11.79
CA HIS A 27 24.56 -10.07 12.32
C HIS A 27 25.50 -8.85 12.27
N ILE A 28 25.08 -7.80 11.57
CA ILE A 28 25.77 -6.52 11.48
C ILE A 28 25.39 -5.67 12.69
N GLY A 29 26.40 -5.33 13.49
CA GLY A 29 26.27 -4.63 14.77
C GLY A 29 25.80 -3.17 14.66
N ALA A 30 25.75 -2.50 15.80
CA ALA A 30 25.25 -1.13 15.93
C ALA A 30 26.14 -0.08 15.24
N ASP A 31 27.42 -0.37 15.08
CA ASP A 31 28.41 0.41 14.33
C ASP A 31 28.18 0.37 12.81
N LYS A 32 27.35 -0.58 12.34
CA LYS A 32 27.01 -0.78 10.93
C LYS A 32 28.25 -1.00 10.05
N ASP A 33 29.22 -1.77 10.56
CA ASP A 33 30.32 -2.23 9.71
C ASP A 33 29.78 -3.24 8.67
N PHE A 34 29.59 -2.75 7.44
CA PHE A 34 29.09 -3.55 6.32
C PHE A 34 30.20 -4.27 5.54
N THR A 35 31.44 -4.28 6.02
CA THR A 35 32.56 -5.02 5.41
C THR A 35 32.20 -6.47 5.07
N PRO A 36 31.53 -7.26 5.94
CA PRO A 36 31.11 -8.63 5.60
C PRO A 36 30.14 -8.70 4.42
N VAL A 37 29.22 -7.74 4.30
CA VAL A 37 28.23 -7.67 3.20
C VAL A 37 28.95 -7.37 1.89
N ILE A 38 29.87 -6.41 1.90
CA ILE A 38 30.64 -6.00 0.71
C ILE A 38 31.51 -7.17 0.22
N ASN A 39 32.25 -7.82 1.12
CA ASN A 39 33.11 -8.95 0.75
C ASN A 39 32.30 -10.12 0.16
N LYS A 40 31.14 -10.45 0.75
CA LYS A 40 30.26 -11.50 0.21
C LYS A 40 29.69 -11.10 -1.16
N ALA A 41 29.33 -9.83 -1.37
CA ALA A 41 28.88 -9.35 -2.67
C ALA A 41 29.97 -9.47 -3.75
N LEU A 42 31.23 -9.15 -3.42
CA LEU A 42 32.36 -9.34 -4.32
C LEU A 42 32.62 -10.83 -4.63
N GLU A 43 32.49 -11.70 -3.63
CA GLU A 43 32.61 -13.16 -3.77
C GLU A 43 31.52 -13.75 -4.68
N CYS A 44 30.26 -13.31 -4.53
CA CYS A 44 29.14 -13.79 -5.34
C CYS A 44 29.25 -13.45 -6.82
N GLY A 45 29.96 -12.37 -7.15
CA GLY A 45 29.92 -11.79 -8.49
C GLY A 45 28.58 -11.12 -8.83
N GLY A 46 28.58 -10.37 -9.93
CA GLY A 46 27.36 -9.75 -10.49
C GLY A 46 26.64 -10.68 -11.47
N TYR A 47 25.65 -10.13 -12.18
CA TYR A 47 25.07 -10.82 -13.34
C TYR A 47 25.98 -10.68 -14.56
N ASP A 48 26.14 -11.74 -15.35
CA ASP A 48 26.93 -11.75 -16.59
C ASP A 48 26.36 -10.83 -17.69
N SER A 49 25.09 -10.45 -17.57
CA SER A 49 24.37 -9.57 -18.46
C SER A 49 23.28 -8.85 -17.68
N ASP A 50 22.75 -7.76 -18.23
CA ASP A 50 21.55 -7.13 -17.69
C ASP A 50 20.43 -8.17 -17.55
N LYS A 51 19.82 -8.21 -16.35
CA LYS A 51 18.69 -9.06 -16.03
C LYS A 51 17.46 -8.18 -15.81
N GLU A 52 16.57 -8.19 -16.77
CA GLU A 52 15.27 -7.55 -16.62
C GLU A 52 14.33 -8.46 -15.84
N MET A 53 13.68 -7.90 -14.83
CA MET A 53 12.65 -8.56 -14.04
C MET A 53 11.35 -7.77 -14.18
N THR A 54 10.26 -8.46 -14.49
CA THR A 54 8.94 -7.84 -14.50
C THR A 54 8.28 -7.96 -13.13
N GLY A 55 7.41 -7.01 -12.81
CA GLY A 55 6.50 -7.15 -11.69
C GLY A 55 5.43 -8.22 -11.97
N MET A 56 4.62 -8.52 -10.96
CA MET A 56 3.65 -9.62 -11.04
C MET A 56 2.51 -9.38 -12.04
N ASN A 57 2.32 -8.14 -12.50
CA ASN A 57 1.37 -7.76 -13.53
C ASN A 57 2.02 -7.58 -14.91
N GLY A 58 3.30 -7.97 -15.06
CA GLY A 58 4.05 -7.86 -16.32
C GLY A 58 4.65 -6.47 -16.56
N GLY A 59 4.60 -5.56 -15.58
CA GLY A 59 5.19 -4.24 -15.72
C GLY A 59 6.70 -4.26 -15.62
N HIS A 60 7.35 -3.49 -16.49
CA HIS A 60 8.82 -3.35 -16.56
C HIS A 60 9.34 -2.15 -15.78
N LYS A 61 8.45 -1.21 -15.45
CA LYS A 61 8.77 0.05 -14.77
C LYS A 61 7.67 0.37 -13.77
N VAL A 62 8.05 0.97 -12.66
CA VAL A 62 7.14 1.48 -11.63
C VAL A 62 7.44 2.95 -11.40
N ILE A 63 6.39 3.77 -11.26
CA ILE A 63 6.53 5.19 -10.89
C ILE A 63 6.28 5.31 -9.39
N THR A 64 7.21 5.94 -8.67
CA THR A 64 7.16 6.08 -7.21
C THR A 64 7.48 7.51 -6.81
N GLY A 65 7.37 7.82 -5.51
CA GLY A 65 7.77 9.12 -4.95
C GLY A 65 6.63 10.12 -4.80
N PHE A 66 5.38 9.67 -4.75
CA PHE A 66 4.21 10.51 -4.53
C PHE A 66 3.89 10.66 -3.02
N ALA A 67 4.89 10.95 -2.20
CA ALA A 67 4.65 11.37 -0.81
C ALA A 67 3.89 12.71 -0.75
N HIS A 68 3.48 13.16 0.43
CA HIS A 68 2.59 14.31 0.58
C HIS A 68 3.10 15.57 -0.13
N ASP A 69 4.37 15.96 0.00
CA ASP A 69 4.89 17.16 -0.68
C ASP A 69 4.77 17.07 -2.21
N ALA A 70 5.10 15.92 -2.78
CA ALA A 70 5.01 15.70 -4.22
C ALA A 70 3.56 15.78 -4.72
N VAL A 71 2.61 15.18 -4.00
CA VAL A 71 1.19 15.23 -4.36
C VAL A 71 0.61 16.63 -4.12
N LEU A 72 0.92 17.25 -2.99
CA LEU A 72 0.41 18.57 -2.61
C LEU A 72 0.93 19.68 -3.53
N SER A 73 2.15 19.55 -4.07
CA SER A 73 2.65 20.45 -5.13
C SER A 73 1.80 20.46 -6.40
N ARG A 74 0.95 19.43 -6.58
CA ARG A 74 -0.01 19.29 -7.68
C ARG A 74 -1.48 19.31 -7.20
N ALA A 75 -1.73 19.68 -5.95
CA ALA A 75 -3.07 19.65 -5.35
C ALA A 75 -4.08 20.46 -6.17
N GLU A 76 -3.73 21.67 -6.59
CA GLU A 76 -4.63 22.52 -7.39
C GLU A 76 -5.10 21.84 -8.68
N LYS A 77 -4.19 21.12 -9.35
CA LYS A 77 -4.52 20.34 -10.55
C LYS A 77 -5.43 19.16 -10.21
N ILE A 78 -5.13 18.41 -9.14
CA ILE A 78 -5.98 17.28 -8.72
C ILE A 78 -7.38 17.78 -8.34
N ILE A 79 -7.46 18.86 -7.56
CA ILE A 79 -8.72 19.50 -7.13
C ILE A 79 -9.52 19.98 -8.35
N SER A 80 -8.89 20.63 -9.32
CA SER A 80 -9.59 21.11 -10.51
C SER A 80 -10.14 19.98 -11.35
N LEU A 81 -9.40 18.87 -11.49
CA LEU A 81 -9.87 17.67 -12.18
C LEU A 81 -11.05 16.99 -11.47
N ILE A 82 -11.04 16.95 -10.13
CA ILE A 82 -12.18 16.46 -9.33
C ILE A 82 -13.40 17.38 -9.53
N LYS A 83 -13.23 18.71 -9.39
CA LYS A 83 -14.33 19.68 -9.58
C LYS A 83 -14.90 19.66 -11.00
N ALA A 84 -14.07 19.35 -12.00
CA ALA A 84 -14.49 19.19 -13.39
C ALA A 84 -15.11 17.81 -13.69
N GLY A 85 -15.21 16.91 -12.71
CA GLY A 85 -15.76 15.57 -12.89
C GLY A 85 -14.85 14.61 -13.67
N LYS A 86 -13.59 15.00 -13.94
CA LYS A 86 -12.60 14.13 -14.62
C LYS A 86 -12.00 13.07 -13.71
N ILE A 87 -12.02 13.32 -12.39
CA ILE A 87 -11.72 12.33 -11.36
C ILE A 87 -12.98 12.18 -10.52
N ARG A 88 -13.69 11.07 -10.69
CA ARG A 88 -14.93 10.82 -9.93
C ARG A 88 -14.68 10.27 -8.53
N HIS A 89 -13.59 9.53 -8.34
CA HIS A 89 -13.31 8.83 -7.09
C HIS A 89 -11.82 8.58 -6.90
N ILE A 90 -11.39 8.53 -5.64
CA ILE A 90 -10.05 8.17 -5.21
C ILE A 90 -10.15 6.88 -4.39
N PHE A 91 -9.35 5.88 -4.71
CA PHE A 91 -9.19 4.69 -3.91
C PHE A 91 -7.83 4.72 -3.23
N LEU A 92 -7.77 4.43 -1.94
CA LEU A 92 -6.51 4.02 -1.31
C LEU A 92 -6.48 2.50 -1.30
N ILE A 93 -5.67 1.89 -2.17
CA ILE A 93 -5.51 0.44 -2.28
C ILE A 93 -4.09 0.09 -1.84
N GLY A 94 -3.94 -0.54 -0.68
CA GLY A 94 -2.60 -0.81 -0.16
C GLY A 94 -2.60 -1.36 1.26
N GLY A 95 -1.46 -1.27 1.94
CA GLY A 95 -1.23 -1.89 3.24
C GLY A 95 -0.22 -3.02 3.15
N CYS A 96 -0.41 -4.13 3.86
CA CYS A 96 0.58 -5.21 3.86
C CYS A 96 0.17 -6.40 2.98
N ASP A 97 1.08 -6.83 2.11
CA ASP A 97 0.92 -8.04 1.30
C ASP A 97 1.32 -9.32 2.07
N GLY A 98 0.96 -10.47 1.51
CA GLY A 98 1.31 -11.80 2.02
C GLY A 98 1.09 -12.89 0.97
N ALA A 99 1.36 -14.15 1.34
CA ALA A 99 1.38 -15.27 0.39
C ALA A 99 -0.01 -15.82 0.00
N SER A 100 -1.08 -15.44 0.71
CA SER A 100 -2.42 -16.02 0.48
C SER A 100 -2.93 -15.72 -0.95
N PRO A 101 -3.42 -16.73 -1.71
CA PRO A 101 -3.96 -16.52 -3.05
C PRO A 101 -5.15 -15.55 -3.09
N SER A 102 -5.95 -15.47 -2.02
CA SER A 102 -7.11 -14.56 -1.95
C SER A 102 -6.73 -13.08 -2.07
N ARG A 103 -5.44 -12.74 -1.96
CA ARG A 103 -4.92 -11.39 -2.18
C ARG A 103 -4.90 -10.99 -3.66
N SER A 104 -5.22 -11.89 -4.59
CA SER A 104 -5.54 -11.51 -5.98
C SER A 104 -6.66 -10.47 -6.02
N TYR A 105 -7.55 -10.47 -5.02
CA TYR A 105 -8.58 -9.45 -4.79
C TYR A 105 -8.07 -8.02 -5.06
N TYR A 106 -6.88 -7.65 -4.57
CA TYR A 106 -6.38 -6.27 -4.72
C TYR A 106 -5.94 -5.95 -6.14
N SER A 107 -5.35 -6.93 -6.84
CA SER A 107 -5.02 -6.79 -8.25
C SER A 107 -6.30 -6.70 -9.09
N ASP A 108 -7.26 -7.57 -8.82
CA ASP A 108 -8.53 -7.63 -9.55
C ASP A 108 -9.35 -6.36 -9.31
N PHE A 109 -9.45 -5.90 -8.07
CA PHE A 109 -10.10 -4.63 -7.70
C PHE A 109 -9.44 -3.45 -8.42
N ALA A 110 -8.10 -3.34 -8.40
CA ALA A 110 -7.39 -2.26 -9.07
C ALA A 110 -7.66 -2.24 -10.58
N ARG A 111 -7.71 -3.40 -11.25
CA ARG A 111 -8.04 -3.49 -12.69
C ARG A 111 -9.48 -3.08 -13.00
N LEU A 112 -10.41 -3.39 -12.10
CA LEU A 112 -11.83 -3.04 -12.27
C LEU A 112 -12.11 -1.55 -12.01
N THR A 113 -11.21 -0.83 -11.34
CA THR A 113 -11.42 0.61 -11.10
C THR A 113 -11.57 1.38 -12.43
N PRO A 114 -12.61 2.22 -12.58
CA PRO A 114 -12.83 2.96 -13.81
C PRO A 114 -11.71 3.95 -14.17
N ARG A 115 -11.53 4.26 -15.47
CA ARG A 115 -10.41 5.08 -15.99
C ARG A 115 -10.36 6.53 -15.44
N ASP A 116 -11.47 7.05 -14.96
CA ASP A 116 -11.65 8.37 -14.33
C ASP A 116 -11.54 8.30 -12.79
N THR A 117 -10.74 7.36 -12.26
CA THR A 117 -10.45 7.23 -10.83
C THR A 117 -8.95 7.26 -10.57
N LEU A 118 -8.54 7.78 -9.41
CA LEU A 118 -7.15 7.71 -8.94
C LEU A 118 -6.99 6.63 -7.87
N ILE A 119 -5.81 6.04 -7.83
CA ILE A 119 -5.39 5.06 -6.83
C ILE A 119 -4.20 5.61 -6.08
N LEU A 120 -4.35 5.83 -4.78
CA LEU A 120 -3.26 6.01 -3.84
C LEU A 120 -2.83 4.61 -3.36
N THR A 121 -1.56 4.29 -3.44
CA THR A 121 -1.04 3.02 -2.90
C THR A 121 0.12 3.27 -1.96
N LEU A 122 0.37 2.32 -1.06
CA LEU A 122 1.44 2.40 -0.07
C LEU A 122 1.75 1.02 0.49
N ALA A 123 2.93 0.93 1.13
CA ALA A 123 3.46 -0.29 1.74
C ALA A 123 3.58 -1.46 0.74
N CYS A 124 3.92 -2.66 1.21
CA CYS A 124 4.16 -3.80 0.32
C CYS A 124 2.89 -4.29 -0.39
N GLY A 125 1.68 -3.94 0.07
CA GLY A 125 0.43 -4.17 -0.66
C GLY A 125 0.43 -3.56 -2.06
N LYS A 126 1.24 -2.51 -2.29
CA LYS A 126 1.43 -1.90 -3.61
C LYS A 126 1.88 -2.89 -4.67
N TYR A 127 2.64 -3.93 -4.32
CA TYR A 127 3.18 -4.89 -5.30
C TYR A 127 2.08 -5.64 -6.04
N ARG A 128 0.85 -5.62 -5.52
CA ARG A 128 -0.33 -6.17 -6.22
C ARG A 128 -0.77 -5.35 -7.42
N LEU A 129 -0.38 -4.08 -7.53
CA LEU A 129 -0.88 -3.16 -8.55
C LEU A 129 0.13 -2.15 -9.13
N ASN A 130 1.27 -1.89 -8.48
CA ASN A 130 2.15 -0.76 -8.79
C ASN A 130 2.86 -0.85 -10.15
N ASP A 131 2.92 -2.05 -10.73
CA ASP A 131 3.48 -2.33 -12.04
C ASP A 131 2.39 -2.46 -13.13
N MET A 132 1.12 -2.20 -12.80
CA MET A 132 0.04 -2.16 -13.80
C MET A 132 0.09 -0.88 -14.62
N ASP A 133 -0.11 -1.00 -15.94
CA ASP A 133 -0.41 0.14 -16.80
C ASP A 133 -1.90 0.48 -16.74
N LEU A 134 -2.26 1.34 -15.78
CA LEU A 134 -3.61 1.86 -15.64
C LEU A 134 -3.82 3.18 -16.39
N GLY A 135 -2.78 3.74 -17.01
CA GLY A 135 -2.79 5.05 -17.69
C GLY A 135 -2.73 6.25 -16.74
N ASP A 136 -3.05 7.43 -17.28
CA ASP A 136 -3.08 8.71 -16.57
C ASP A 136 -4.40 9.48 -16.82
N ILE A 137 -4.65 10.50 -15.99
CA ILE A 137 -5.75 11.45 -16.16
C ILE A 137 -5.13 12.84 -16.31
N ASP A 138 -5.20 13.39 -17.52
CA ASP A 138 -4.60 14.68 -17.90
C ASP A 138 -3.12 14.80 -17.47
N GLY A 139 -2.33 13.75 -17.62
CA GLY A 139 -0.91 13.69 -17.25
C GLY A 139 -0.65 13.44 -15.76
N ILE A 140 -1.65 13.04 -14.97
CA ILE A 140 -1.48 12.52 -13.62
C ILE A 140 -1.59 10.99 -13.66
N PRO A 141 -0.52 10.23 -13.34
CA PRO A 141 -0.59 8.78 -13.29
C PRO A 141 -1.74 8.31 -12.40
N ARG A 142 -2.50 7.29 -12.84
CA ARG A 142 -3.61 6.78 -12.04
C ARG A 142 -3.17 6.06 -10.77
N ILE A 143 -1.92 5.59 -10.70
CA ILE A 143 -1.33 5.01 -9.50
C ILE A 143 -0.33 6.00 -8.92
N LEU A 144 -0.61 6.47 -7.71
CA LEU A 144 0.26 7.35 -6.93
C LEU A 144 0.80 6.55 -5.73
N ASP A 145 2.05 6.09 -5.84
CA ASP A 145 2.73 5.37 -4.76
C ASP A 145 3.27 6.35 -3.71
N MET A 146 2.60 6.35 -2.56
CA MET A 146 2.87 7.22 -1.41
C MET A 146 4.11 6.79 -0.62
N GLY A 147 4.63 5.56 -0.80
CA GLY A 147 5.82 5.06 -0.10
C GLY A 147 5.58 3.82 0.77
N GLN A 148 6.25 3.76 1.91
CA GLN A 148 6.19 2.65 2.87
C GLN A 148 4.88 2.68 3.70
N CYS A 149 4.75 1.76 4.66
CA CYS A 149 3.57 1.71 5.54
C CYS A 149 3.42 2.95 6.43
N ASN A 150 4.54 3.50 6.90
CA ASN A 150 4.57 4.77 7.64
C ASN A 150 4.12 5.96 6.78
N ASP A 151 4.21 5.88 5.45
CA ASP A 151 3.70 6.92 4.55
C ASP A 151 2.17 6.90 4.39
N SER A 152 1.47 6.04 5.15
CA SER A 152 0.06 6.27 5.47
C SER A 152 -0.19 7.66 6.07
N TYR A 153 0.80 8.22 6.77
CA TYR A 153 0.79 9.64 7.16
C TYR A 153 0.66 10.57 5.94
N SER A 154 1.42 10.34 4.87
CA SER A 154 1.34 11.14 3.65
C SER A 154 -0.06 11.05 3.02
N ALA A 155 -0.66 9.87 2.99
CA ALA A 155 -2.03 9.69 2.49
C ALA A 155 -3.07 10.47 3.32
N ILE A 156 -2.92 10.46 4.65
CA ILE A 156 -3.76 11.26 5.57
C ILE A 156 -3.58 12.76 5.30
N ARG A 157 -2.34 13.24 5.15
CA ARG A 157 -2.06 14.65 4.85
C ARG A 157 -2.70 15.10 3.54
N VAL A 158 -2.62 14.27 2.50
CA VAL A 158 -3.29 14.54 1.21
C VAL A 158 -4.81 14.58 1.39
N ALA A 159 -5.40 13.61 2.10
CA ALA A 159 -6.84 13.60 2.34
C ALA A 159 -7.32 14.84 3.12
N VAL A 160 -6.60 15.24 4.18
CA VAL A 160 -6.92 16.46 4.94
C VAL A 160 -6.85 17.71 4.06
N ALA A 161 -5.79 17.86 3.26
CA ALA A 161 -5.66 19.02 2.37
C ALA A 161 -6.76 19.08 1.30
N LEU A 162 -7.16 17.91 0.76
CA LEU A 162 -8.30 17.84 -0.16
C LEU A 162 -9.59 18.26 0.56
N ALA A 163 -9.85 17.73 1.75
CA ALA A 163 -11.05 18.06 2.55
C ALA A 163 -11.13 19.57 2.83
N GLU A 164 -10.01 20.18 3.24
CA GLU A 164 -9.91 21.65 3.43
C GLU A 164 -10.23 22.42 2.15
N ALA A 165 -9.69 22.00 0.99
CA ALA A 165 -9.93 22.66 -0.29
C ALA A 165 -11.37 22.51 -0.81
N PHE A 166 -12.09 21.49 -0.36
CA PHE A 166 -13.52 21.28 -0.63
C PHE A 166 -14.44 21.86 0.46
N GLY A 167 -13.89 22.29 1.60
CA GLY A 167 -14.67 22.78 2.73
C GLY A 167 -15.55 21.70 3.38
N CYS A 168 -15.09 20.44 3.37
CA CYS A 168 -15.81 19.29 3.92
C CYS A 168 -14.94 18.47 4.89
N GLY A 169 -15.51 17.44 5.53
CA GLY A 169 -14.73 16.47 6.30
C GLY A 169 -14.06 15.43 5.41
N VAL A 170 -13.02 14.76 5.92
CA VAL A 170 -12.33 13.69 5.18
C VAL A 170 -13.30 12.55 4.78
N ASN A 171 -14.28 12.26 5.63
CA ASN A 171 -15.30 11.24 5.36
C ASN A 171 -16.31 11.64 4.26
N ASP A 172 -16.34 12.92 3.86
CA ASP A 172 -17.22 13.44 2.80
C ASP A 172 -16.50 13.50 1.45
N LEU A 173 -15.19 13.21 1.40
CA LEU A 173 -14.45 13.13 0.16
C LEU A 173 -14.90 11.92 -0.67
N PRO A 174 -14.77 11.97 -2.01
CA PRO A 174 -14.93 10.80 -2.87
C PRO A 174 -13.70 9.89 -2.73
N LEU A 175 -13.48 9.37 -1.51
CA LEU A 175 -12.32 8.59 -1.10
C LEU A 175 -12.80 7.29 -0.44
N THR A 176 -12.24 6.15 -0.85
CA THR A 176 -12.48 4.87 -0.16
C THR A 176 -11.17 4.16 0.13
N LEU A 177 -11.04 3.65 1.35
CA LEU A 177 -9.86 2.93 1.81
C LEU A 177 -10.11 1.42 1.67
N VAL A 178 -9.34 0.77 0.81
CA VAL A 178 -9.34 -0.67 0.55
C VAL A 178 -8.01 -1.24 1.06
N LEU A 179 -8.01 -1.61 2.34
CA LEU A 179 -6.81 -1.94 3.09
C LEU A 179 -6.55 -3.44 3.14
N SER A 180 -5.29 -3.78 2.88
CA SER A 180 -4.68 -5.07 3.16
C SER A 180 -3.89 -5.00 4.46
N TRP A 181 -3.88 -6.10 5.22
CA TRP A 181 -3.07 -6.21 6.42
C TRP A 181 -2.36 -7.57 6.47
N TYR A 182 -1.31 -7.67 7.29
CA TYR A 182 -0.57 -8.92 7.49
C TYR A 182 0.08 -8.94 8.87
N GLU A 183 0.80 -7.87 9.23
CA GLU A 183 1.55 -7.76 10.47
C GLU A 183 1.12 -6.51 11.28
N GLN A 184 1.81 -6.25 12.39
CA GLN A 184 1.33 -5.37 13.44
C GLN A 184 1.45 -3.88 13.10
N LYS A 185 2.31 -3.46 12.15
CA LYS A 185 2.33 -2.06 11.70
C LYS A 185 1.03 -1.71 10.97
N ALA A 186 0.46 -2.63 10.18
CA ALA A 186 -0.85 -2.43 9.57
C ALA A 186 -1.96 -2.23 10.62
N VAL A 187 -1.88 -2.93 11.75
CA VAL A 187 -2.83 -2.77 12.88
C VAL A 187 -2.69 -1.39 13.50
N CYS A 188 -1.47 -0.92 13.75
CA CYS A 188 -1.21 0.43 14.26
C CYS A 188 -1.77 1.52 13.33
N ILE A 189 -1.60 1.34 12.02
CA ILE A 189 -2.15 2.26 11.01
C ILE A 189 -3.68 2.25 11.04
N LEU A 190 -4.32 1.08 11.10
CA LEU A 190 -5.76 0.97 11.22
C LEU A 190 -6.26 1.71 12.48
N LEU A 191 -5.66 1.47 13.64
CA LEU A 191 -6.03 2.16 14.88
C LEU A 191 -5.83 3.69 14.79
N SER A 192 -4.81 4.15 14.07
CA SER A 192 -4.58 5.58 13.83
C SER A 192 -5.67 6.19 12.94
N LEU A 193 -6.13 5.46 11.91
CA LEU A 193 -7.25 5.91 11.08
C LEU A 193 -8.56 5.98 11.90
N LEU A 194 -8.81 4.97 12.74
CA LEU A 194 -9.97 4.95 13.62
C LEU A 194 -9.91 6.09 14.66
N SER A 195 -8.75 6.39 15.23
CA SER A 195 -8.60 7.49 16.20
C SER A 195 -8.80 8.87 15.56
N LEU A 196 -8.47 9.02 14.27
CA LEU A 196 -8.77 10.21 13.47
C LEU A 196 -10.24 10.26 13.01
N GLY A 197 -11.06 9.27 13.37
CA GLY A 197 -12.47 9.23 13.00
C GLY A 197 -12.72 8.91 11.53
N ILE A 198 -11.75 8.30 10.83
CA ILE A 198 -11.91 7.85 9.44
C ILE A 198 -12.87 6.67 9.41
N LYS A 199 -13.84 6.73 8.50
CA LYS A 199 -14.90 5.75 8.33
C LYS A 199 -14.84 5.08 6.95
N ASN A 200 -15.71 4.10 6.73
CA ASN A 200 -15.90 3.43 5.43
C ASN A 200 -14.69 2.66 4.90
N ILE A 201 -13.89 2.10 5.81
CA ILE A 201 -12.71 1.28 5.49
C ILE A 201 -13.16 -0.13 5.11
N ILE A 202 -12.67 -0.64 3.98
CA ILE A 202 -12.72 -2.06 3.64
C ILE A 202 -11.42 -2.70 4.11
N LEU A 203 -11.51 -3.75 4.93
CA LEU A 203 -10.38 -4.50 5.48
C LEU A 203 -10.39 -5.94 4.98
N GLY A 204 -9.26 -6.41 4.46
CA GLY A 204 -9.17 -7.76 3.89
C GLY A 204 -7.75 -8.31 3.75
N PRO A 205 -7.60 -9.48 3.09
CA PRO A 205 -8.70 -10.28 2.51
C PRO A 205 -9.50 -11.07 3.57
N THR A 206 -9.04 -11.07 4.82
CA THR A 206 -9.76 -11.62 5.98
C THR A 206 -9.72 -10.62 7.12
N ILE A 207 -10.70 -10.68 8.02
CA ILE A 207 -10.65 -9.92 9.28
C ILE A 207 -9.60 -10.57 10.20
N PRO A 208 -8.78 -9.77 10.91
CA PRO A 208 -7.84 -10.31 11.88
C PRO A 208 -8.49 -11.21 12.92
N ALA A 209 -7.91 -12.41 13.12
CA ALA A 209 -8.45 -13.42 14.02
C ALA A 209 -8.52 -12.97 15.49
N PHE A 210 -7.74 -11.95 15.88
CA PHE A 210 -7.78 -11.37 17.22
C PHE A 210 -8.95 -10.38 17.43
N ILE A 211 -9.72 -10.05 16.38
CA ILE A 211 -10.92 -9.23 16.49
C ILE A 211 -12.10 -10.17 16.74
N SER A 212 -12.66 -10.12 17.95
CA SER A 212 -13.84 -10.89 18.30
C SER A 212 -15.09 -10.38 17.56
N PRO A 213 -16.15 -11.19 17.42
CA PRO A 213 -17.40 -10.75 16.79
C PRO A 213 -17.98 -9.47 17.41
N ALA A 214 -17.97 -9.35 18.74
CA ALA A 214 -18.47 -8.16 19.44
C ALA A 214 -17.62 -6.92 19.14
N VAL A 215 -16.30 -7.06 19.04
CA VAL A 215 -15.43 -5.93 18.66
C VAL A 215 -15.65 -5.56 17.19
N LEU A 216 -15.79 -6.56 16.30
CA LEU A 216 -16.08 -6.32 14.89
C LEU A 216 -17.40 -5.56 14.71
N GLU A 217 -18.43 -5.91 15.47
CA GLU A 217 -19.73 -5.23 15.44
C GLU A 217 -19.59 -3.74 15.83
N VAL A 218 -18.81 -3.42 16.87
CA VAL A 218 -18.52 -2.03 17.25
C VAL A 218 -17.79 -1.31 16.11
N LEU A 219 -16.78 -1.95 15.50
CA LEU A 219 -16.03 -1.36 14.38
C LEU A 219 -16.93 -1.11 13.16
N GLN A 220 -17.85 -2.02 12.88
CA GLN A 220 -18.85 -1.89 11.82
C GLN A 220 -19.83 -0.75 12.11
N LYS A 221 -20.36 -0.67 13.34
CA LYS A 221 -21.36 0.33 13.71
C LYS A 221 -20.79 1.74 13.77
N GLU A 222 -19.65 1.93 14.43
CA GLU A 222 -19.11 3.25 14.74
C GLU A 222 -18.27 3.82 13.58
N PHE A 223 -17.53 2.94 12.88
CA PHE A 223 -16.57 3.32 11.84
C PHE A 223 -16.95 2.85 10.44
N GLN A 224 -18.05 2.12 10.29
CA GLN A 224 -18.48 1.59 8.98
C GLN A 224 -17.38 0.72 8.35
N LEU A 225 -16.59 0.02 9.18
CA LEU A 225 -15.57 -0.91 8.73
C LEU A 225 -16.26 -2.11 8.07
N ARG A 226 -15.81 -2.51 6.90
CA ARG A 226 -16.38 -3.63 6.13
C ARG A 226 -15.30 -4.68 5.89
N ALA A 227 -15.69 -5.96 5.95
CA ALA A 227 -14.86 -7.02 5.42
C ALA A 227 -14.89 -6.97 3.89
N ALA A 228 -13.75 -7.21 3.25
CA ALA A 228 -13.71 -7.39 1.79
C ALA A 228 -14.58 -8.57 1.36
N THR A 229 -15.27 -8.44 0.23
CA THR A 229 -16.06 -9.50 -0.41
C THR A 229 -15.46 -9.89 -1.75
N THR A 230 -16.19 -9.72 -2.86
CA THR A 230 -15.61 -9.82 -4.21
C THR A 230 -15.22 -8.43 -4.70
N PRO A 231 -14.19 -8.31 -5.56
CA PRO A 231 -13.82 -7.03 -6.15
C PRO A 231 -15.01 -6.31 -6.82
N GLU A 232 -15.83 -7.06 -7.54
CA GLU A 232 -17.00 -6.57 -8.28
C GLU A 232 -18.09 -6.05 -7.32
N ASP A 233 -18.44 -6.82 -6.29
CA ASP A 233 -19.47 -6.42 -5.33
C ASP A 233 -19.04 -5.22 -4.50
N ASP A 234 -17.76 -5.18 -4.08
CA ASP A 234 -17.24 -4.06 -3.31
C ASP A 234 -17.17 -2.79 -4.17
N LEU A 235 -16.69 -2.89 -5.41
CA LEU A 235 -16.65 -1.75 -6.32
C LEU A 235 -18.05 -1.21 -6.62
N LYS A 236 -19.03 -2.10 -6.87
CA LYS A 236 -20.43 -1.72 -7.08
C LYS A 236 -21.00 -0.98 -5.86
N LYS A 237 -20.76 -1.49 -4.64
CA LYS A 237 -21.20 -0.82 -3.41
C LYS A 237 -20.57 0.55 -3.20
N ILE A 238 -19.35 0.78 -3.71
CA ILE A 238 -18.65 2.07 -3.56
C ILE A 238 -19.15 3.09 -4.56
N LEU A 239 -19.37 2.70 -5.82
CA LEU A 239 -19.67 3.63 -6.91
C LEU A 239 -21.16 3.74 -7.26
N GLY A 240 -22.02 2.82 -6.80
CA GLY A 240 -23.45 2.77 -7.11
C GLY A 240 -23.78 1.88 -8.30
#